data_AF-A0A947G5R5-F1
#
_entry.id   AF-A0A947G5R5-F1
#
_cell.length_a   1.000
_cell.length_b   1.000
_cell.length_c   1.000
_cell.angle_alpha   90.00
_cell.angle_beta   90.00
_cell.angle_gamma   90.00
#
_symmetry.space_group_name_H-M   'P 1'
#
loop_
_entity.id
_entity.type
_entity.pdbx_description
1 polymer ?
#
loop_
_entity_poly.entity_id
_entity_poly.type
_entity_poly.pdbx_seq_one_letter_code
_entity_poly.pdbx_strand_id
1 'polypeptide(L)'
;MYRSTRQCPVCGDKFEIHRTKNYSYERCEGCLGVWIDLGVLEELVAEVAPELEFELETTAVGSRPRRCPDCQVTMGRFEFARIPLDACLDDRHGIWFDKDELTYVLDRAADDDAGPPPPPTSMTSLLSDFFRAKGGS
;
A
#
# COMPACT_ATOMS: atom_id res chain seq x y z
N MET A 1 14.81 3.33 -14.74
CA MET A 1 14.19 3.05 -13.43
C MET A 1 14.83 3.94 -12.38
N TYR A 2 14.02 4.70 -11.64
CA TYR A 2 14.52 5.50 -10.52
C TYR A 2 14.55 4.61 -9.28
N ARG A 3 15.69 4.58 -8.57
CA ARG A 3 15.86 3.78 -7.35
C ARG A 3 15.60 4.64 -6.13
N SER A 4 14.91 4.06 -5.15
CA SER A 4 14.66 4.72 -3.86
C SER A 4 15.93 4.81 -3.00
N THR A 5 15.97 5.81 -2.13
CA THR A 5 16.93 5.87 -1.02
C THR A 5 16.51 4.97 0.15
N ARG A 6 15.22 4.64 0.26
CA ARG A 6 14.64 3.74 1.25
C ARG A 6 15.01 2.27 0.99
N GLN A 7 14.77 1.41 1.96
CA GLN A 7 15.01 -0.03 1.89
C GLN A 7 13.74 -0.78 2.27
N CYS A 8 13.53 -1.94 1.64
CA CYS A 8 12.42 -2.81 1.94
C CYS A 8 12.48 -3.29 3.39
N PRO A 9 11.41 -3.13 4.18
CA PRO A 9 11.40 -3.53 5.58
C PRO A 9 11.39 -5.06 5.78
N VAL A 10 11.13 -5.82 4.72
CA VAL A 10 11.07 -7.30 4.75
C VAL A 10 12.41 -7.93 4.39
N CYS A 11 13.05 -7.48 3.30
CA CYS A 11 14.25 -8.12 2.76
C CYS A 11 15.50 -7.21 2.69
N GLY A 12 15.35 -5.89 2.94
CA GLY A 12 16.46 -4.93 2.88
C GLY A 12 16.80 -4.42 1.48
N ASP A 13 16.20 -4.98 0.42
CA ASP A 13 16.45 -4.55 -0.95
C ASP A 13 16.01 -3.11 -1.21
N LYS A 14 16.63 -2.47 -2.20
CA LYS A 14 16.20 -1.15 -2.68
C LYS A 14 14.89 -1.25 -3.43
N PHE A 15 13.98 -0.30 -3.19
CA PHE A 15 12.77 -0.19 -3.97
C PHE A 15 13.03 0.34 -5.38
N GLU A 16 12.20 -0.10 -6.31
CA GLU A 16 11.95 0.60 -7.57
C GLU A 16 10.83 1.62 -7.37
N ILE A 17 11.04 2.85 -7.84
CA ILE A 17 10.02 3.89 -7.81
C ILE A 17 9.15 3.73 -9.06
N HIS A 18 7.87 3.47 -8.84
CA HIS A 18 6.85 3.47 -9.87
C HIS A 18 6.11 4.80 -9.84
N ARG A 19 5.84 5.33 -11.03
CA ARG A 19 5.08 6.58 -11.20
C ARG A 19 3.92 6.35 -12.13
N THR A 20 2.85 7.05 -11.82
CA THR A 20 1.61 7.11 -12.57
C THR A 20 1.40 8.58 -12.95
N LYS A 21 0.26 8.94 -13.54
CA LYS A 21 -0.03 10.35 -13.84
C LYS A 21 -0.17 11.20 -12.56
N ASN A 22 -0.70 10.60 -11.49
CA ASN A 22 -1.11 11.31 -10.28
C ASN A 22 -0.31 10.92 -9.04
N TYR A 23 0.22 9.69 -9.01
CA TYR A 23 0.80 9.09 -7.82
C TYR A 23 2.16 8.47 -8.09
N SER A 24 3.00 8.43 -7.06
CA SER A 24 4.21 7.62 -7.04
C SER A 24 4.20 6.68 -5.85
N TYR A 25 4.66 5.46 -6.06
CA TYR A 25 4.79 4.44 -5.02
C TYR A 25 6.09 3.65 -5.23
N GLU A 26 6.49 2.91 -4.21
CA GLU A 26 7.75 2.20 -4.18
C GLU A 26 7.50 0.70 -4.05
N ARG A 27 8.04 -0.09 -4.97
CA ARG A 27 7.83 -1.53 -5.01
C ARG A 27 9.13 -2.27 -4.80
N CYS A 28 9.10 -3.32 -3.99
CA CYS A 28 10.22 -4.22 -3.84
C CYS A 28 10.12 -5.37 -4.85
N GLU A 29 11.11 -5.53 -5.72
CA GLU A 29 11.12 -6.65 -6.68
C GLU A 29 11.53 -7.99 -6.05
N GLY A 30 12.08 -7.99 -4.83
CA GLY A 30 12.44 -9.21 -4.09
C GLY A 30 11.26 -9.87 -3.37
N CYS A 31 10.52 -9.12 -2.56
CA CYS A 31 9.36 -9.63 -1.80
C CYS A 31 8.00 -9.24 -2.39
N LEU A 32 7.97 -8.38 -3.42
CA LEU A 32 6.77 -7.87 -4.09
C LEU A 32 5.85 -6.98 -3.24
N GLY A 33 6.27 -6.61 -2.03
CA GLY A 33 5.55 -5.62 -1.21
C GLY A 33 5.75 -4.19 -1.69
N VAL A 34 4.84 -3.32 -1.25
CA VAL A 34 4.69 -1.93 -1.71
C VAL A 34 4.74 -0.99 -0.52
N TRP A 35 5.47 0.10 -0.67
CA TRP A 35 5.47 1.25 0.23
C TRP A 35 4.75 2.42 -0.44
N ILE A 36 3.80 3.02 0.27
CA ILE A 36 3.04 4.20 -0.17
C ILE A 36 3.09 5.23 0.96
N ASP A 37 3.50 6.45 0.63
CA ASP A 37 3.45 7.57 1.57
C ASP A 37 1.98 7.90 1.92
N LEU A 38 1.69 8.25 3.18
CA LEU A 38 0.33 8.35 3.71
C LEU A 38 -0.55 9.29 2.89
N GLY A 39 -0.06 10.50 2.60
CA GLY A 39 -0.80 11.48 1.80
C GLY A 39 -1.09 11.00 0.36
N VAL A 40 -0.21 10.17 -0.22
CA VAL A 40 -0.48 9.55 -1.53
C VAL A 40 -1.59 8.51 -1.43
N LEU A 41 -1.62 7.73 -0.33
CA LEU A 41 -2.69 6.76 -0.12
C LEU A 41 -4.03 7.47 0.14
N GLU A 42 -4.05 8.53 0.94
CA GLU A 42 -5.25 9.35 1.20
C GLU A 42 -5.83 9.90 -0.11
N GLU A 43 -4.99 10.49 -0.96
CA GLU A 43 -5.41 10.98 -2.28
C GLU A 43 -5.91 9.86 -3.19
N LEU A 44 -5.26 8.69 -3.15
CA LEU A 44 -5.65 7.52 -3.93
C LEU A 44 -7.04 7.01 -3.51
N VAL A 45 -7.24 6.81 -2.20
CA VAL A 45 -8.51 6.34 -1.63
C VAL A 45 -9.63 7.34 -1.92
N ALA A 46 -9.39 8.63 -1.73
CA ALA A 46 -10.37 9.67 -2.04
C ALA A 46 -10.77 9.71 -3.53
N GLU A 47 -9.86 9.34 -4.45
CA GLU A 47 -10.19 9.27 -5.88
C GLU A 47 -10.97 7.99 -6.24
N VAL A 48 -10.63 6.85 -5.65
CA VAL A 48 -11.06 5.54 -6.16
C VAL A 48 -12.09 4.83 -5.31
N ALA A 49 -12.24 5.28 -4.06
CA ALA A 49 -13.16 4.75 -3.06
C ALA A 49 -13.64 5.89 -2.15
N PRO A 50 -14.28 6.93 -2.70
CA PRO A 50 -14.69 8.11 -1.93
C PRO A 50 -15.68 7.79 -0.81
N GLU A 51 -16.36 6.64 -0.87
CA GLU A 51 -17.23 6.09 0.17
C GLU A 51 -16.48 5.45 1.36
N LEU A 52 -15.19 5.12 1.21
CA LEU A 52 -14.40 4.64 2.33
C LEU A 52 -13.89 5.80 3.18
N GLU A 53 -14.27 5.82 4.45
CA GLU A 53 -13.60 6.66 5.43
C GLU A 53 -12.19 6.12 5.66
N PHE A 54 -11.19 6.93 5.34
CA PHE A 54 -9.79 6.61 5.62
C PHE A 54 -9.52 6.84 7.11
N GLU A 55 -9.69 5.78 7.90
CA GLU A 55 -9.37 5.80 9.32
C GLU A 55 -8.40 4.65 9.64
N LEU A 56 -7.24 5.01 10.18
CA LEU A 56 -6.23 4.05 10.60
C LEU A 56 -6.48 3.70 12.08
N GLU A 57 -7.22 2.62 12.33
CA GLU A 57 -7.41 2.10 13.67
C GLU A 57 -6.19 1.31 14.12
N THR A 58 -5.55 1.69 15.23
CA THR A 58 -4.37 0.97 15.76
C THR A 58 -4.78 -0.35 16.41
N THR A 59 -4.30 -1.49 15.88
CA THR A 59 -4.70 -2.83 16.32
C THR A 59 -3.63 -3.59 17.10
N ALA A 60 -2.72 -2.86 17.77
CA ALA A 60 -1.55 -3.32 18.53
C ALA A 60 -0.28 -3.59 17.71
N VAL A 61 0.86 -3.86 18.36
CA VAL A 61 2.13 -4.18 17.67
C VAL A 61 2.04 -5.58 17.08
N GLY A 62 2.20 -5.71 15.77
CA GLY A 62 2.12 -6.98 15.05
C GLY A 62 3.16 -8.01 15.54
N SER A 63 2.86 -9.30 15.35
CA SER A 63 3.72 -10.43 15.77
C SER A 63 5.10 -10.46 15.08
N ARG A 64 5.29 -9.66 14.02
CA ARG A 64 6.55 -9.46 13.31
C ARG A 64 6.76 -7.96 13.05
N PRO A 65 7.31 -7.21 14.02
CA PRO A 65 7.47 -5.77 13.89
C PRO A 65 8.43 -5.42 12.75
N ARG A 66 7.98 -4.53 11.87
CA ARG A 66 8.76 -3.99 10.75
C ARG A 66 9.24 -2.57 11.08
N ARG A 67 10.39 -2.16 10.54
CA ARG A 67 10.90 -0.79 10.69
C ARG A 67 10.43 0.08 9.54
N CYS A 68 10.01 1.30 9.84
CA CYS A 68 9.66 2.30 8.84
C CYS A 68 10.88 2.58 7.93
N PRO A 69 10.74 2.50 6.60
CA PRO A 69 11.83 2.80 5.67
C PRO A 69 12.38 4.23 5.78
N ASP A 70 11.58 5.20 6.21
CA ASP A 70 11.99 6.60 6.39
C ASP A 70 12.71 6.85 7.73
N CYS A 71 12.06 6.54 8.87
CA CYS A 71 12.57 6.91 10.19
C CYS A 71 13.18 5.76 11.00
N GLN A 72 13.10 4.52 10.50
CA GLN A 72 13.64 3.30 11.13
C GLN A 72 13.02 2.93 12.49
N VAL A 73 11.97 3.64 12.93
CA VAL A 73 11.14 3.30 14.09
C VAL A 73 10.24 2.11 13.75
N THR A 74 9.94 1.27 14.73
CA THR A 74 9.00 0.16 14.58
C THR A 74 7.61 0.67 14.20
N MET A 75 7.05 0.13 13.13
CA MET A 75 5.71 0.42 12.65
C MET A 75 4.65 -0.23 13.55
N GLY A 76 3.50 0.42 13.65
CA GLY A 76 2.31 -0.14 14.28
C GLY A 76 1.50 -0.97 13.29
N ARG A 77 0.64 -1.87 13.80
CA ARG A 77 -0.39 -2.52 12.99
C ARG A 77 -1.62 -1.64 12.99
N PHE A 78 -2.19 -1.41 11.81
CA PHE A 78 -3.43 -0.67 11.63
C PHE A 78 -4.38 -1.48 10.77
N GLU A 79 -5.68 -1.37 11.03
CA GLU A 79 -6.68 -1.98 10.15
C GLU A 79 -7.20 -0.95 9.15
N PHE A 80 -7.16 -1.29 7.86
CA PHE A 80 -7.77 -0.49 6.80
C PHE A 80 -8.52 -1.40 5.84
N ALA A 81 -9.79 -1.10 5.55
CA ALA A 81 -10.68 -1.99 4.78
C ALA A 81 -10.72 -3.45 5.31
N ARG A 82 -10.58 -3.64 6.63
CA ARG A 82 -10.46 -4.95 7.34
C ARG A 82 -9.18 -5.72 7.02
N ILE A 83 -8.17 -5.03 6.50
CA ILE A 83 -6.86 -5.59 6.18
C ILE A 83 -5.86 -5.00 7.18
N PRO A 84 -5.17 -5.86 7.94
CA PRO A 84 -4.25 -5.38 8.96
C PRO A 84 -2.90 -5.05 8.28
N LEU A 85 -2.60 -3.77 8.10
CA LEU A 85 -1.41 -3.21 7.47
C LEU A 85 -0.38 -2.76 8.50
N ASP A 86 0.87 -2.57 8.09
CA ASP A 86 1.90 -1.96 8.94
C ASP A 86 2.13 -0.51 8.53
N ALA A 87 1.94 0.44 9.44
CA ALA A 87 2.10 1.87 9.17
C ALA A 87 3.09 2.53 10.13
N CYS A 88 3.76 3.58 9.65
CA CYS A 88 4.53 4.42 10.54
C CYS A 88 3.61 5.13 11.55
N LEU A 89 4.06 5.26 12.79
CA LEU A 89 3.35 6.03 13.82
C LEU A 89 3.47 7.56 13.63
N ASP A 90 4.33 7.99 12.69
CA ASP A 90 4.47 9.38 12.25
C ASP A 90 3.68 9.51 10.94
N ASP A 91 2.66 10.36 10.95
CA ASP A 91 1.73 10.62 9.85
C ASP A 91 2.40 11.23 8.60
N ARG A 92 3.65 11.68 8.71
CA ARG A 92 4.43 12.22 7.58
C ARG A 92 5.10 11.13 6.73
N HIS A 93 5.09 9.87 7.16
CA HIS A 93 5.67 8.75 6.41
C HIS A 93 4.56 7.94 5.74
N GLY A 94 4.70 6.62 5.68
CA GLY A 94 3.86 5.77 4.85
C GLY A 94 3.42 4.48 5.51
N ILE A 95 2.79 3.68 4.66
CA ILE A 95 2.20 2.39 4.96
C ILE A 95 2.87 1.34 4.09
N TRP A 96 3.15 0.20 4.72
CA TRP A 96 3.63 -0.99 4.07
C TRP A 96 2.48 -1.94 3.76
N PHE A 97 2.44 -2.39 2.52
CA PHE A 97 1.57 -3.44 2.02
C PHE A 97 2.44 -4.64 1.68
N ASP A 98 2.17 -5.79 2.29
CA ASP A 98 2.69 -7.05 1.80
C ASP A 98 2.17 -7.34 0.39
N LYS A 99 2.79 -8.34 -0.23
CA LYS A 99 2.36 -8.82 -1.54
C LYS A 99 0.84 -9.04 -1.55
N ASP A 100 0.19 -8.53 -2.59
CA ASP A 100 -1.26 -8.60 -2.85
C ASP A 100 -2.16 -7.75 -1.90
N GLU A 101 -1.68 -7.22 -0.76
CA GLU A 101 -2.51 -6.47 0.20
C GLU A 101 -3.08 -5.16 -0.38
N LEU A 102 -2.28 -4.41 -1.15
CA LEU A 102 -2.76 -3.18 -1.81
C LEU A 102 -3.92 -3.48 -2.77
N THR A 103 -3.85 -4.60 -3.51
CA THR A 103 -4.92 -5.01 -4.42
C THR A 103 -6.19 -5.34 -3.64
N TYR A 104 -6.07 -6.08 -2.54
CA TYR A 104 -7.23 -6.39 -1.70
C TYR A 104 -7.88 -5.15 -1.11
N VAL A 105 -7.09 -4.15 -0.72
CA VAL A 105 -7.62 -2.86 -0.26
C VAL A 105 -8.43 -2.19 -1.37
N LEU A 106 -7.87 -2.10 -2.59
CA LEU A 106 -8.53 -1.44 -3.73
C LEU A 106 -9.77 -2.19 -4.23
N ASP A 107 -9.74 -3.52 -4.26
CA ASP A 107 -10.89 -4.34 -4.68
C ASP A 107 -12.04 -4.17 -3.67
N ARG A 108 -11.76 -4.20 -2.36
CA ARG A 108 -12.80 -3.98 -1.33
C ARG A 108 -13.36 -2.57 -1.33
N ALA A 109 -12.56 -1.62 -1.80
CA ALA A 109 -12.96 -0.24 -2.02
C ALA A 109 -13.99 -0.09 -3.15
N ALA A 110 -13.99 -1.01 -4.13
CA ALA A 110 -14.85 -0.93 -5.30
C ALA A 110 -16.15 -1.76 -5.18
N ASP A 111 -16.26 -2.65 -4.20
CA ASP A 111 -17.39 -3.56 -4.01
C ASP A 111 -18.11 -3.31 -2.66
N ASP A 112 -19.30 -2.67 -2.70
CA ASP A 112 -20.20 -2.39 -1.56
C ASP A 112 -20.68 -3.64 -0.77
N ASP A 113 -20.44 -4.88 -1.24
CA ASP A 113 -21.01 -6.13 -0.65
C ASP A 113 -20.04 -7.33 -0.60
N ALA A 114 -18.71 -7.13 -0.59
CA ALA A 114 -17.79 -8.27 -0.67
C ALA A 114 -17.52 -8.96 0.69
N GLY A 115 -18.04 -10.19 0.83
CA GLY A 115 -17.63 -11.19 1.82
C GLY A 115 -16.11 -11.52 1.83
N PRO A 116 -15.67 -12.58 2.53
CA PRO A 116 -14.24 -12.90 2.66
C PRO A 116 -13.58 -13.16 1.29
N PRO A 117 -12.30 -12.80 1.11
CA PRO A 117 -11.68 -12.64 -0.20
C PRO A 117 -11.58 -13.97 -0.99
N PRO A 118 -11.74 -13.95 -2.32
CA PRO A 118 -11.36 -15.07 -3.18
C PRO A 118 -9.83 -15.22 -3.26
N PRO A 119 -9.32 -16.44 -3.55
CA PRO A 119 -7.89 -16.69 -3.70
C PRO A 119 -7.26 -15.91 -4.87
N PRO A 120 -5.94 -15.66 -4.83
CA PRO A 120 -5.28 -14.69 -5.70
C PRO A 120 -5.38 -15.06 -7.18
N THR A 121 -5.92 -14.14 -7.99
CA THR A 121 -5.90 -14.23 -9.45
C THR A 121 -5.11 -13.05 -10.03
N SER A 122 -3.81 -13.27 -10.24
CA SER A 122 -2.85 -12.54 -11.09
C SER A 122 -2.85 -10.98 -11.06
N MET A 123 -1.85 -10.46 -10.35
CA MET A 123 -1.62 -9.05 -9.95
C MET A 123 -1.06 -8.07 -11.01
N THR A 124 -0.51 -8.52 -12.15
CA THR A 124 0.23 -7.59 -13.05
C THR A 124 -0.67 -6.74 -13.94
N SER A 125 -1.88 -7.21 -14.25
CA SER A 125 -2.81 -6.45 -15.09
C SER A 125 -3.54 -5.39 -14.28
N LEU A 126 -4.06 -5.69 -13.09
CA LEU A 126 -4.96 -4.77 -12.38
C LEU A 126 -4.29 -3.49 -11.89
N LEU A 127 -3.12 -3.54 -11.24
CA LEU A 127 -2.41 -2.32 -10.84
C LEU A 127 -1.91 -1.54 -12.06
N SER A 128 -1.42 -2.24 -13.08
CA SER A 128 -0.97 -1.60 -14.32
C SER A 128 -2.14 -0.99 -15.08
N ASP A 129 -3.28 -1.67 -15.20
CA ASP A 129 -4.48 -1.22 -15.91
C ASP A 129 -5.19 -0.14 -15.11
N PHE A 130 -5.23 -0.22 -13.79
CA PHE A 130 -5.73 0.84 -12.93
C PHE A 130 -4.89 2.12 -13.08
N PHE A 131 -3.56 2.01 -12.99
CA PHE A 131 -2.66 3.14 -13.18
C PHE A 131 -2.47 3.56 -14.65
N ARG A 132 -2.78 2.70 -15.64
CA ARG A 132 -2.68 2.97 -17.10
C ARG A 132 -3.99 3.47 -17.71
N ALA A 133 -5.15 2.98 -17.26
CA ALA A 133 -6.48 3.35 -17.77
C ALA A 133 -6.83 4.82 -17.52
N LYS A 134 -6.19 5.45 -16.52
CA LYS A 134 -6.35 6.89 -16.22
C LYS A 134 -5.25 7.77 -16.83
N GLY A 135 -4.28 7.17 -17.54
CA GLY A 135 -3.17 7.86 -18.21
C GLY A 135 -3.39 8.22 -19.69
N GLY A 136 -4.57 7.94 -20.26
CA GLY A 136 -4.85 8.11 -21.69
C GLY A 136 -5.84 9.24 -22.00
N SER A 137 -5.33 10.47 -22.03
CA SER A 137 -5.68 11.62 -22.92
C SER A 137 -5.06 12.89 -22.36
#